data_AF-A0A1F6ZS34-F1
#
_entry.id   AF-A0A1F6ZS34-F1
#
_cell.length_a   1.000
_cell.length_b   1.000
_cell.length_c   1.000
_cell.angle_alpha   90.00
_cell.angle_beta   90.00
_cell.angle_gamma   90.00
#
_symmetry.space_group_name_H-M   'P 1'
#
loop_
_entity.id
_entity.type
_entity.pdbx_description
1 polymer ?
#
loop_
_entity_poly.entity_id
_entity_poly.type
_entity_poly.pdbx_seq_one_letter_code
_entity_poly.pdbx_strand_id
1 'polypeptide(L)'
;MKKKDGGGSYSIYFDKIKNFLEEGPASINDICKELKISWATAKSVIEELKEKEELKEIVTSKIRIFKLANDPAFYGVPLTKKQKNDALFLFDVIKKEWKSQEKDKGPLLATTLQKIAVDVAKKCDCDIPVVSFHYGLVVPVVASPYANFSKPTNHKQITKVVIEILPSHPNKYHKEIEKQYSDYRLELFIAKQNILSLLKQCNGKFEKEEIKDSFSKFLLLCPTDSKETRLFSLCSDFIDKVYGLVLTENFQNKLEDIKEGFNILWDYVTTYLFFKEIAPYVRKGKQEIFEYIKSLQLLSKKSNVEERINYLDSLVDLTKEIQLPMDDESVMIRKILSEGAEEE
;
A
#
# COMPACT_ATOMS: atom_id res chain seq x y z
N MET A 1 27.05 -30.77 37.01
CA MET A 1 25.90 -30.55 36.10
C MET A 1 26.45 -30.23 34.71
N LYS A 2 26.32 -31.15 33.75
CA LYS A 2 26.85 -30.99 32.40
C LYS A 2 26.00 -29.97 31.64
N LYS A 3 26.57 -28.80 31.30
CA LYS A 3 26.13 -28.03 30.14
C LYS A 3 26.31 -28.93 28.93
N LYS A 4 25.21 -29.32 28.28
CA LYS A 4 25.27 -29.98 26.98
C LYS A 4 25.62 -28.91 25.95
N ASP A 5 26.88 -28.87 25.54
CA ASP A 5 27.28 -28.26 24.27
C ASP A 5 26.62 -29.06 23.13
N GLY A 6 25.49 -28.56 22.66
CA GLY A 6 24.75 -29.06 21.49
C GLY A 6 24.90 -28.17 20.25
N GLY A 7 25.92 -27.31 20.22
CA GLY A 7 26.06 -26.21 19.23
C GLY A 7 26.50 -26.62 17.81
N GLY A 8 26.54 -27.90 17.47
CA GLY A 8 27.19 -28.36 16.23
C GLY A 8 26.30 -28.79 15.06
N SER A 9 24.98 -28.94 15.23
CA SER A 9 24.21 -29.79 14.28
C SER A 9 23.27 -29.07 13.32
N TYR A 10 22.93 -27.80 13.57
CA TYR A 10 21.85 -27.12 12.83
C TYR A 10 22.32 -26.02 11.85
N SER A 11 23.60 -25.63 11.87
CA SER A 11 24.15 -24.57 11.01
C SER A 11 23.98 -24.86 9.52
N ILE A 12 24.10 -26.12 9.10
CA ILE A 12 23.90 -26.54 7.71
C ILE A 12 22.49 -26.23 7.17
N TYR A 13 21.51 -26.06 8.05
CA TYR A 13 20.13 -25.74 7.68
C TYR A 13 19.86 -24.24 7.61
N PHE A 14 20.75 -23.39 8.11
CA PHE A 14 20.56 -21.93 8.06
C PHE A 14 20.55 -21.46 6.62
N ASP A 15 21.60 -21.78 5.88
CA ASP A 15 21.73 -21.39 4.47
C ASP A 15 20.67 -22.06 3.61
N LYS A 16 20.30 -23.31 3.91
CA LYS A 16 19.23 -24.00 3.19
C LYS A 16 17.88 -23.31 3.35
N ILE A 17 17.51 -22.91 4.57
CA ILE A 17 16.26 -22.19 4.84
C ILE A 17 16.31 -20.80 4.20
N LYS A 18 17.42 -20.07 4.33
CA LYS A 18 17.57 -18.76 3.69
C LYS A 18 17.42 -18.84 2.18
N ASN A 19 18.15 -19.76 1.54
CA ASN A 19 18.10 -19.98 0.09
C ASN A 19 16.69 -20.36 -0.39
N PHE A 20 15.96 -21.17 0.38
CA PHE A 20 14.57 -21.48 0.05
C PHE A 20 13.65 -20.25 0.14
N LEU A 21 13.84 -19.40 1.16
CA LEU A 21 13.07 -18.18 1.36
C LEU A 21 13.45 -17.05 0.38
N GLU A 22 14.55 -17.16 -0.37
CA GLU A 22 14.83 -16.27 -1.50
C GLU A 22 13.77 -16.40 -2.60
N GLU A 23 13.12 -17.55 -2.74
CA GLU A 23 11.98 -17.78 -3.65
C GLU A 23 10.65 -17.23 -3.13
N GLY A 24 10.67 -16.57 -1.98
CA GLY A 24 9.52 -15.90 -1.36
C GLY A 24 9.13 -16.49 0.00
N PRO A 25 8.15 -15.87 0.68
CA PRO A 25 7.67 -16.32 1.99
C PRO A 25 7.16 -17.76 1.94
N ALA A 26 7.32 -18.48 3.05
CA ALA A 26 6.92 -19.87 3.18
C ALA A 26 6.41 -20.19 4.60
N SER A 27 5.49 -21.15 4.72
CA SER A 27 5.11 -21.68 6.02
C SER A 27 6.17 -22.63 6.57
N ILE A 28 6.13 -22.94 7.88
CA ILE A 28 7.00 -23.98 8.45
C ILE A 28 6.79 -25.33 7.78
N ASN A 29 5.57 -25.65 7.35
CA ASN A 29 5.25 -26.91 6.68
C ASN A 29 5.90 -26.97 5.29
N ASP A 30 5.89 -25.87 4.55
CA ASP A 30 6.58 -25.77 3.25
C ASP A 30 8.08 -25.97 3.42
N ILE A 31 8.67 -25.34 4.43
CA ILE A 31 10.10 -25.48 4.76
C ILE A 31 10.44 -26.93 5.09
N CYS A 32 9.66 -27.58 5.95
CA CYS A 32 9.87 -28.98 6.32
C CYS A 32 9.78 -29.91 5.10
N LYS A 33 8.77 -29.69 4.25
CA LYS A 33 8.51 -30.51 3.06
C LYS A 33 9.62 -30.36 2.03
N GLU A 34 10.02 -29.13 1.71
CA GLU A 34 11.02 -28.87 0.68
C GLU A 34 12.41 -29.35 1.11
N LEU A 35 12.80 -29.01 2.35
CA LEU A 35 14.15 -29.32 2.84
C LEU A 35 14.28 -30.73 3.43
N LYS A 36 13.18 -31.48 3.49
CA LYS A 36 13.08 -32.84 4.08
C LYS A 36 13.65 -32.87 5.51
N ILE A 37 13.29 -31.87 6.31
CA ILE A 37 13.69 -31.75 7.72
C ILE A 37 12.51 -31.94 8.66
N SER A 38 12.79 -32.39 9.88
CA SER A 38 11.76 -32.53 10.91
C SER A 38 11.22 -31.17 11.34
N TRP A 39 9.97 -31.12 11.80
CA TRP A 39 9.35 -29.91 12.31
C TRP A 39 10.11 -29.31 13.50
N ALA A 40 10.63 -30.15 14.39
CA ALA A 40 11.45 -29.71 15.54
C ALA A 40 12.75 -29.05 15.07
N THR A 41 13.40 -29.60 14.05
CA THR A 41 14.60 -29.01 13.44
C THR A 41 14.28 -27.68 12.78
N ALA A 42 13.25 -27.63 11.94
CA ALA A 42 12.84 -26.40 11.26
C ALA A 42 12.51 -25.29 12.28
N LYS A 43 11.73 -25.61 13.32
CA LYS A 43 11.39 -24.67 14.38
C LYS A 43 12.62 -24.13 15.09
N SER A 44 13.54 -25.01 15.51
CA SER A 44 14.76 -24.58 16.21
C SER A 44 15.59 -23.63 15.36
N VAL A 45 15.78 -23.94 14.08
CA VAL A 45 16.55 -23.10 13.16
C VAL A 45 15.85 -21.76 12.91
N ILE A 46 14.53 -21.78 12.69
CA ILE A 46 13.76 -20.56 12.41
C ILE A 46 13.79 -19.61 13.60
N GLU A 47 13.61 -20.10 14.83
CA GLU A 47 13.67 -19.23 16.01
C GLU A 47 15.08 -18.63 16.17
N GLU A 48 16.14 -19.42 15.94
CA GLU A 48 17.51 -18.89 16.01
C GLU A 48 17.82 -17.84 14.92
N LEU A 49 17.29 -18.04 13.71
CA LEU A 49 17.40 -17.04 12.63
C LEU A 49 16.56 -15.78 12.90
N LYS A 50 15.44 -15.90 13.61
CA LYS A 50 14.65 -14.75 14.07
C LYS A 50 15.36 -13.98 15.18
N GLU A 51 15.98 -14.66 16.14
CA GLU A 51 16.81 -14.05 17.18
C GLU A 51 17.98 -13.25 16.58
N LYS A 52 18.52 -13.71 15.44
CA LYS A 52 19.55 -13.00 14.66
C LYS A 52 19.01 -11.91 13.74
N GLU A 53 17.70 -11.64 13.78
CA GLU A 53 17.00 -10.68 12.92
C GLU A 53 17.12 -10.94 11.41
N GLU A 54 17.47 -12.16 11.01
CA GLU A 54 17.64 -12.54 9.60
C GLU A 54 16.32 -13.00 8.96
N LEU A 55 15.35 -13.40 9.78
CA LEU A 55 13.99 -13.75 9.38
C LEU A 55 12.96 -12.87 10.08
N LYS A 56 11.87 -12.57 9.37
CA LYS A 56 10.66 -11.96 9.92
C LYS A 56 9.50 -12.93 9.80
N GLU A 57 8.70 -12.98 10.86
CA GLU A 57 7.46 -13.74 10.88
C GLU A 57 6.29 -12.83 10.49
N ILE A 58 5.52 -13.27 9.52
CA ILE A 58 4.21 -12.72 9.18
C ILE A 58 3.22 -13.56 9.98
N VAL A 59 2.96 -13.13 11.22
CA VAL A 59 2.07 -13.88 12.13
C VAL A 59 0.64 -13.73 11.64
N THR A 60 -0.04 -14.86 11.47
CA THR A 60 -1.50 -14.92 11.39
C THR A 60 -2.02 -15.86 12.47
N SER A 61 -3.30 -15.75 12.83
CA SER A 61 -3.94 -16.60 13.85
C SER A 61 -4.00 -18.09 13.47
N LYS A 62 -3.72 -18.45 12.22
CA LYS A 62 -3.87 -19.82 11.69
C LYS A 62 -2.58 -20.41 11.13
N ILE A 63 -1.70 -19.60 10.52
CA ILE A 63 -0.47 -20.07 9.88
C ILE A 63 0.70 -19.14 10.21
N ARG A 64 1.84 -19.72 10.57
CA ARG A 64 3.11 -19.01 10.72
C ARG A 64 3.82 -18.97 9.37
N ILE A 65 3.92 -17.79 8.79
CA ILE A 65 4.61 -17.55 7.50
C ILE A 65 5.91 -16.81 7.80
N PHE A 66 7.01 -17.23 7.19
CA PHE A 66 8.33 -16.66 7.38
C PHE A 66 8.85 -16.07 6.08
N LYS A 67 9.56 -14.95 6.18
CA LYS A 67 10.30 -14.33 5.07
C LYS A 67 11.68 -13.89 5.54
N LEU A 68 12.59 -13.67 4.60
CA LEU A 68 13.85 -13.01 4.89
C LEU A 68 13.59 -11.59 5.41
N ALA A 69 14.35 -11.16 6.41
CA ALA A 69 14.22 -9.82 6.98
C ALA A 69 14.56 -8.71 5.98
N ASN A 70 15.46 -9.03 5.04
CA ASN A 70 15.91 -8.21 3.93
C ASN A 70 15.17 -8.52 2.61
N ASP A 71 14.01 -9.20 2.65
CA ASP A 71 13.22 -9.40 1.43
C ASP A 71 12.74 -8.03 0.91
N PRO A 72 13.08 -7.65 -0.34
CA PRO A 72 12.75 -6.34 -0.87
C PRO A 72 11.29 -6.21 -1.34
N ALA A 73 10.50 -7.29 -1.40
CA ALA A 73 9.13 -7.23 -1.91
C ALA A 73 8.21 -6.40 -1.00
N PHE A 74 7.46 -5.45 -1.60
CA PHE A 74 6.44 -4.69 -0.88
C PHE A 74 5.39 -5.62 -0.25
N TYR A 75 4.97 -5.29 0.97
CA TYR A 75 4.08 -6.12 1.80
C TYR A 75 4.55 -7.58 2.04
N GLY A 76 5.75 -7.96 1.60
CA GLY A 76 6.23 -9.33 1.63
C GLY A 76 5.53 -10.27 0.64
N VAL A 77 4.95 -9.76 -0.45
CA VAL A 77 4.29 -10.62 -1.45
C VAL A 77 5.25 -11.64 -2.07
N PRO A 78 4.78 -12.83 -2.47
CA PRO A 78 5.62 -13.92 -2.94
C PRO A 78 6.09 -13.74 -4.39
N LEU A 79 6.97 -12.76 -4.60
CA LEU A 79 7.72 -12.60 -5.84
C LEU A 79 8.80 -13.68 -5.94
N THR A 80 9.01 -14.14 -7.17
CA THR A 80 10.08 -15.09 -7.48
C THR A 80 11.46 -14.44 -7.31
N LYS A 81 12.49 -15.25 -7.09
CA LYS A 81 13.88 -14.75 -7.06
C LYS A 81 14.26 -14.02 -8.35
N LYS A 82 13.80 -14.52 -9.50
CA LYS A 82 14.00 -13.89 -10.82
C LYS A 82 13.35 -12.51 -10.89
N GLN A 83 12.07 -12.38 -10.57
CA GLN A 83 11.37 -11.08 -10.53
C GLN A 83 12.08 -10.07 -9.63
N LYS A 84 12.50 -10.51 -8.43
CA LYS A 84 13.26 -9.67 -7.50
C LYS A 84 14.61 -9.24 -8.08
N ASN A 85 15.38 -10.18 -8.63
CA ASN A 85 16.69 -9.90 -9.23
C ASN A 85 16.59 -8.97 -10.44
N ASP A 86 15.62 -9.19 -11.32
CA ASP A 86 15.41 -8.37 -12.52
C ASP A 86 15.06 -6.92 -12.13
N ALA A 87 14.21 -6.73 -11.11
CA ALA A 87 13.89 -5.42 -10.55
C ALA A 87 15.10 -4.73 -9.88
N LEU A 88 15.88 -5.47 -9.09
CA LEU A 88 17.08 -4.94 -8.43
C LEU A 88 18.17 -4.56 -9.45
N PHE A 89 18.36 -5.39 -10.47
CA PHE A 89 19.24 -5.10 -11.60
C PHE A 89 18.81 -3.82 -12.31
N LEU A 90 17.51 -3.67 -12.60
CA LEU A 90 16.97 -2.47 -13.22
C LEU A 90 17.27 -1.22 -12.39
N PHE A 91 17.05 -1.26 -11.07
CA PHE A 91 17.38 -0.12 -10.20
C PHE A 91 18.87 0.22 -10.20
N ASP A 92 19.75 -0.79 -10.21
CA ASP A 92 21.20 -0.58 -10.25
C ASP A 92 21.65 0.05 -11.57
N VAL A 93 21.13 -0.44 -12.71
CA VAL A 93 21.43 0.16 -14.03
C VAL A 93 20.97 1.60 -14.08
N ILE A 94 19.74 1.91 -13.64
CA ILE A 94 19.24 3.29 -13.61
C ILE A 94 20.15 4.19 -12.76
N LYS A 95 20.55 3.73 -11.57
CA LYS A 95 21.45 4.49 -10.68
C LYS A 95 22.82 4.70 -11.31
N LYS A 96 23.39 3.69 -11.97
CA LYS A 96 24.71 3.77 -12.64
C LYS A 96 24.67 4.75 -13.81
N GLU A 97 23.66 4.62 -14.68
CA GLU A 97 23.50 5.50 -15.83
C GLU A 97 23.20 6.95 -15.39
N TRP A 98 22.39 7.16 -14.35
CA TRP A 98 22.18 8.49 -13.77
C TRP A 98 23.49 9.12 -13.28
N LYS A 99 24.27 8.37 -12.49
CA LYS A 99 25.59 8.81 -12.00
C LYS A 99 26.60 9.08 -13.11
N SER A 100 26.49 8.42 -14.26
CA SER A 100 27.36 8.71 -15.40
C SER A 100 27.05 10.06 -16.05
N GLN A 101 25.80 10.55 -15.91
CA GLN A 101 25.31 11.83 -16.44
C GLN A 101 25.35 12.97 -15.40
N GLU A 102 25.84 12.70 -14.18
CA GLU A 102 25.63 13.52 -12.97
C GLU A 102 26.29 14.91 -12.96
N LYS A 103 26.98 15.34 -14.03
CA LYS A 103 27.68 16.64 -14.01
C LYS A 103 26.75 17.82 -13.64
N ASP A 104 25.43 17.72 -13.86
CA ASP A 104 24.48 18.82 -13.60
C ASP A 104 23.12 18.45 -12.93
N LYS A 105 22.85 17.20 -12.54
CA LYS A 105 21.46 16.74 -12.22
C LYS A 105 21.14 16.43 -10.73
N GLY A 106 22.12 16.47 -9.84
CA GLY A 106 21.94 16.15 -8.42
C GLY A 106 21.55 14.67 -8.14
N PRO A 107 21.29 14.30 -6.87
CA PRO A 107 20.99 12.92 -6.51
C PRO A 107 19.65 12.46 -7.10
N LEU A 108 19.59 11.20 -7.54
CA LEU A 108 18.38 10.57 -8.05
C LEU A 108 17.35 10.35 -6.92
N LEU A 109 16.16 10.93 -7.04
CA LEU A 109 15.08 10.71 -6.08
C LEU A 109 14.50 9.29 -6.20
N ALA A 110 14.08 8.71 -5.08
CA ALA A 110 13.48 7.37 -5.04
C ALA A 110 12.20 7.26 -5.91
N THR A 111 11.37 8.32 -5.93
CA THR A 111 10.18 8.38 -6.80
C THR A 111 10.58 8.33 -8.27
N THR A 112 11.54 9.17 -8.68
CA THR A 112 12.07 9.19 -10.05
C THR A 112 12.60 7.82 -10.47
N LEU A 113 13.38 7.19 -9.60
CA LEU A 113 13.88 5.83 -9.82
C LEU A 113 12.75 4.83 -10.08
N GLN A 114 11.68 4.86 -9.29
CA GLN A 114 10.51 4.01 -9.49
C GLN A 114 9.77 4.32 -10.80
N LYS A 115 9.65 5.59 -11.20
CA LYS A 115 8.98 5.97 -12.45
C LYS A 115 9.77 5.54 -13.68
N ILE A 116 11.09 5.74 -13.68
CA ILE A 116 11.99 5.22 -14.71
C ILE A 116 11.86 3.69 -14.77
N ALA A 117 11.89 3.00 -13.63
CA ALA A 117 11.79 1.55 -13.60
C ALA A 117 10.47 1.03 -14.20
N VAL A 118 9.35 1.69 -13.94
CA VAL A 118 8.06 1.37 -14.58
C VAL A 118 8.12 1.53 -16.09
N ASP A 119 8.67 2.65 -16.58
CA ASP A 119 8.78 2.93 -18.00
C ASP A 119 9.67 1.90 -18.72
N VAL A 120 10.77 1.47 -18.10
CA VAL A 120 11.61 0.39 -18.64
C VAL A 120 10.89 -0.95 -18.60
N ALA A 121 10.28 -1.32 -17.46
CA ALA A 121 9.61 -2.61 -17.31
C ALA A 121 8.52 -2.81 -18.37
N LYS A 122 7.73 -1.75 -18.66
CA LYS A 122 6.71 -1.78 -19.71
C LYS A 122 7.26 -1.81 -21.14
N LYS A 123 8.49 -1.33 -21.38
CA LYS A 123 9.12 -1.29 -22.72
C LYS A 123 9.99 -2.50 -23.03
N CYS A 124 10.55 -3.17 -22.03
CA CYS A 124 11.59 -4.19 -22.20
C CYS A 124 11.09 -5.65 -22.14
N ASP A 125 9.77 -5.86 -22.11
CA ASP A 125 9.15 -7.19 -21.89
C ASP A 125 9.84 -7.95 -20.73
N CYS A 126 10.12 -7.21 -19.65
CA CYS A 126 10.68 -7.80 -18.46
C CYS A 126 9.56 -8.50 -17.68
N ASP A 127 9.85 -9.68 -17.14
CA ASP A 127 9.00 -10.37 -16.15
C ASP A 127 9.14 -9.67 -14.78
N ILE A 128 8.86 -8.36 -14.76
CA ILE A 128 8.84 -7.51 -13.59
C ILE A 128 7.41 -6.98 -13.49
N PRO A 129 6.66 -7.31 -12.42
CA PRO A 129 5.31 -6.78 -12.26
C PRO A 129 5.35 -5.25 -12.16
N VAL A 130 4.36 -4.60 -12.78
CA VAL A 130 4.08 -3.18 -12.59
C VAL A 130 2.69 -3.07 -11.98
N VAL A 131 2.62 -2.44 -10.80
CA VAL A 131 1.39 -2.39 -10.01
C VAL A 131 1.14 -0.99 -9.45
N SER A 132 -0.11 -0.69 -9.17
CA SER A 132 -0.61 0.50 -8.51
C SER A 132 -0.17 0.54 -7.06
N PHE A 133 0.25 1.72 -6.62
CA PHE A 133 0.66 2.01 -5.25
C PHE A 133 0.29 3.46 -4.89
N HIS A 134 0.57 3.95 -3.68
CA HIS A 134 0.07 5.23 -3.17
C HIS A 134 0.30 6.46 -4.07
N TYR A 135 1.35 6.44 -4.91
CA TYR A 135 1.78 7.54 -5.77
C TYR A 135 1.85 7.14 -7.26
N GLY A 136 1.01 6.20 -7.69
CA GLY A 136 0.92 5.72 -9.07
C GLY A 136 1.49 4.33 -9.23
N LEU A 137 1.90 3.99 -10.45
CA LEU A 137 2.51 2.71 -10.76
C LEU A 137 3.95 2.62 -10.20
N VAL A 138 4.32 1.43 -9.73
CA VAL A 138 5.64 1.08 -9.19
C VAL A 138 6.03 -0.34 -9.61
N VAL A 139 7.33 -0.64 -9.50
CA VAL A 139 7.80 -2.03 -9.40
C VAL A 139 7.70 -2.44 -7.92
N PRO A 140 7.12 -3.60 -7.57
CA PRO A 140 6.77 -3.97 -6.18
C PRO A 140 7.98 -4.39 -5.32
N VAL A 141 9.11 -3.72 -5.49
CA VAL A 141 10.41 -4.03 -4.88
C VAL A 141 11.02 -2.73 -4.33
N VAL A 142 11.50 -2.77 -3.09
CA VAL A 142 12.24 -1.68 -2.45
C VAL A 142 13.61 -1.53 -3.12
N ALA A 143 13.92 -0.32 -3.59
CA ALA A 143 15.22 0.02 -4.12
C ALA A 143 16.27 0.19 -3.00
N SER A 144 16.75 -0.91 -2.43
CA SER A 144 17.80 -0.93 -1.40
C SER A 144 19.15 -1.38 -2.01
N PRO A 145 20.30 -1.03 -1.39
CA PRO A 145 21.63 -1.43 -1.86
C PRO A 145 21.88 -2.93 -1.66
N TYR A 146 21.16 -3.78 -2.37
CA TYR A 146 21.48 -5.20 -2.45
C TYR A 146 22.66 -5.37 -3.41
N ALA A 147 23.78 -5.91 -2.91
CA ALA A 147 24.99 -6.07 -3.71
C ALA A 147 24.94 -7.28 -4.66
N ASN A 148 24.07 -8.25 -4.40
CA ASN A 148 24.09 -9.55 -5.06
C ASN A 148 22.79 -9.82 -5.82
N PHE A 149 22.81 -9.60 -7.13
CA PHE A 149 21.77 -10.05 -8.06
C PHE A 149 22.41 -10.50 -9.39
N SER A 150 21.76 -11.44 -10.06
CA SER A 150 22.18 -11.91 -11.39
C SER A 150 21.76 -10.94 -12.49
N LYS A 151 22.56 -10.81 -13.55
CA LYS A 151 22.17 -10.03 -14.73
C LYS A 151 21.06 -10.76 -15.51
N PRO A 152 19.95 -10.08 -15.88
CA PRO A 152 18.92 -10.64 -16.75
C PRO A 152 19.47 -10.97 -18.15
N THR A 153 18.81 -11.88 -18.86
CA THR A 153 19.18 -12.27 -20.23
C THR A 153 19.10 -11.08 -21.20
N ASN A 154 18.08 -10.24 -21.05
CA ASN A 154 17.85 -9.02 -21.84
C ASN A 154 18.57 -7.76 -21.31
N HIS A 155 19.59 -7.90 -20.44
CA HIS A 155 20.26 -6.76 -19.81
C HIS A 155 20.73 -5.67 -20.77
N LYS A 156 21.22 -6.02 -21.97
CA LYS A 156 21.66 -5.04 -22.98
C LYS A 156 20.50 -4.15 -23.47
N GLN A 157 19.32 -4.74 -23.66
CA GLN A 157 18.11 -4.01 -24.04
C GLN A 157 17.65 -3.10 -22.90
N ILE A 158 17.66 -3.62 -21.66
CA ILE A 158 17.35 -2.83 -20.46
C ILE A 158 18.24 -1.59 -20.39
N THR A 159 19.57 -1.75 -20.48
CA THR A 159 20.51 -0.62 -20.44
C THR A 159 20.26 0.38 -21.56
N LYS A 160 20.01 -0.10 -22.79
CA LYS A 160 19.68 0.77 -23.92
C LYS A 160 18.42 1.63 -23.64
N VAL A 161 17.33 0.99 -23.21
CA VAL A 161 16.08 1.70 -22.92
C VAL A 161 16.24 2.66 -21.74
N VAL A 162 17.02 2.30 -20.71
CA VAL A 162 17.36 3.21 -19.60
C VAL A 162 18.01 4.48 -20.13
N ILE A 163 19.06 4.34 -20.95
CA ILE A 163 19.79 5.49 -21.54
C ILE A 163 18.84 6.38 -22.35
N GLU A 164 17.91 5.78 -23.11
CA GLU A 164 16.95 6.50 -23.94
C GLU A 164 15.93 7.31 -23.13
N ILE A 165 15.42 6.77 -22.01
CA ILE A 165 14.34 7.43 -21.25
C ILE A 165 14.83 8.39 -20.20
N LEU A 166 16.04 8.19 -19.64
CA LEU A 166 16.58 9.01 -18.55
C LEU A 166 16.47 10.52 -18.77
N PRO A 167 16.76 11.07 -19.98
CA PRO A 167 16.66 12.51 -20.23
C PRO A 167 15.24 13.08 -20.10
N SER A 168 14.20 12.25 -20.24
CA SER A 168 12.80 12.66 -20.18
C SER A 168 12.24 12.78 -18.75
N HIS A 169 13.01 12.35 -17.73
CA HIS A 169 12.58 12.38 -16.34
C HIS A 169 13.10 13.64 -15.62
N PRO A 170 12.21 14.52 -15.14
CA PRO A 170 12.58 15.79 -14.52
C PRO A 170 13.28 15.67 -13.16
N ASN A 171 13.28 14.48 -12.53
CA ASN A 171 13.78 14.24 -11.17
C ASN A 171 13.17 15.18 -10.12
N LYS A 172 11.86 15.43 -10.21
CA LYS A 172 11.09 16.23 -9.26
C LYS A 172 9.82 15.49 -8.88
N TYR A 173 9.66 15.18 -7.60
CA TYR A 173 8.57 14.33 -7.06
C TYR A 173 7.20 14.58 -7.72
N HIS A 174 6.70 15.83 -7.68
CA HIS A 174 5.38 16.17 -8.23
C HIS A 174 5.30 15.99 -9.75
N LYS A 175 6.33 16.43 -10.48
CA LYS A 175 6.37 16.33 -11.95
C LYS A 175 6.45 14.88 -12.43
N GLU A 176 7.17 14.03 -11.71
CA GLU A 176 7.26 12.59 -12.01
C GLU A 176 5.89 11.89 -11.86
N ILE A 177 5.16 12.26 -10.81
CA ILE A 177 3.83 11.71 -10.54
C ILE A 177 2.84 12.18 -11.60
N GLU A 178 2.77 13.48 -11.88
CA GLU A 178 1.87 14.06 -12.89
C GLU A 178 2.14 13.49 -14.28
N LYS A 179 3.43 13.38 -14.68
CA LYS A 179 3.83 12.75 -15.93
C LYS A 179 3.30 11.32 -16.02
N GLN A 180 3.52 10.50 -14.98
CA GLN A 180 3.05 9.12 -14.98
C GLN A 180 1.52 9.03 -15.07
N TYR A 181 0.81 9.92 -14.38
CA TYR A 181 -0.66 9.90 -14.39
C TYR A 181 -1.21 10.19 -15.79
N SER A 182 -0.59 11.13 -16.49
CA SER A 182 -0.91 11.44 -17.89
C SER A 182 -0.53 10.30 -18.84
N ASP A 183 0.73 9.84 -18.80
CA ASP A 183 1.26 8.85 -19.75
C ASP A 183 0.51 7.51 -19.68
N TYR A 184 0.05 7.12 -18.49
CA TYR A 184 -0.65 5.85 -18.25
C TYR A 184 -2.15 5.99 -18.01
N ARG A 185 -2.72 7.19 -18.21
CA ARG A 185 -4.16 7.47 -18.03
C ARG A 185 -4.69 6.98 -16.68
N LEU A 186 -4.01 7.34 -15.60
CA LEU A 186 -4.37 6.92 -14.24
C LEU A 186 -5.49 7.83 -13.68
N GLU A 187 -6.70 7.72 -14.25
CA GLU A 187 -7.81 8.64 -13.96
C GLU A 187 -8.20 8.70 -12.48
N LEU A 188 -8.21 7.55 -11.79
CA LEU A 188 -8.50 7.49 -10.35
C LEU A 188 -7.46 8.27 -9.52
N PHE A 189 -6.18 8.23 -9.93
CA PHE A 189 -5.10 8.96 -9.27
C PHE A 189 -5.20 10.47 -9.52
N ILE A 190 -5.63 10.86 -10.72
CA ILE A 190 -5.92 12.26 -11.07
C ILE A 190 -7.11 12.77 -10.23
N ALA A 191 -8.18 11.99 -10.12
CA ALA A 191 -9.34 12.33 -9.29
C ALA A 191 -8.92 12.54 -7.81
N LYS A 192 -8.05 11.69 -7.28
CA LYS A 192 -7.47 11.84 -5.94
C LYS A 192 -6.68 13.15 -5.78
N GLN A 193 -5.88 13.55 -6.78
CA GLN A 193 -5.15 14.83 -6.73
C GLN A 193 -6.11 16.02 -6.73
N ASN A 194 -7.16 15.98 -7.55
CA ASN A 194 -8.15 17.05 -7.62
C ASN A 194 -8.86 17.24 -6.27
N ILE A 195 -9.33 16.14 -5.64
CA ILE A 195 -9.94 16.19 -4.30
C ILE A 195 -8.97 16.82 -3.29
N LEU A 196 -7.73 16.36 -3.23
CA LEU A 196 -6.75 16.91 -2.29
C LEU A 196 -6.37 18.37 -2.57
N SER A 197 -6.47 18.83 -3.82
CA SER A 197 -6.26 20.24 -4.17
C SER A 197 -7.42 21.09 -3.68
N LEU A 198 -8.66 20.65 -3.92
CA LEU A 198 -9.88 21.34 -3.47
C LEU A 198 -9.93 21.45 -1.95
N LEU A 199 -9.66 20.35 -1.23
CA LEU A 199 -9.65 20.35 0.23
C LEU A 199 -8.59 21.29 0.85
N LYS A 200 -7.58 21.71 0.08
CA LYS A 200 -6.57 22.70 0.53
C LYS A 200 -6.96 24.14 0.22
N GLN A 201 -7.85 24.36 -0.74
CA GLN A 201 -8.16 25.69 -1.29
C GLN A 201 -9.44 26.31 -0.71
N CYS A 202 -10.28 25.49 -0.06
CA CYS A 202 -11.54 25.88 0.59
C CYS A 202 -11.44 27.15 1.43
N ASN A 203 -11.80 28.30 0.82
CA ASN A 203 -11.81 29.62 1.44
C ASN A 203 -13.20 30.29 1.40
N GLY A 204 -14.24 29.53 1.77
CA GLY A 204 -15.48 30.09 2.29
C GLY A 204 -16.60 30.48 1.31
N LYS A 205 -16.38 30.60 0.00
CA LYS A 205 -17.48 30.75 -0.98
C LYS A 205 -17.16 30.01 -2.29
N PHE A 206 -18.06 29.12 -2.70
CA PHE A 206 -18.11 28.35 -3.97
C PHE A 206 -17.55 26.90 -4.07
N GLU A 207 -17.16 26.22 -2.99
CA GLU A 207 -16.48 24.90 -3.14
C GLU A 207 -17.30 23.65 -2.74
N LYS A 208 -18.51 23.79 -2.18
CA LYS A 208 -19.28 22.63 -1.68
C LYS A 208 -19.69 21.67 -2.81
N GLU A 209 -20.22 22.22 -3.90
CA GLU A 209 -20.65 21.46 -5.08
C GLU A 209 -19.45 20.86 -5.83
N GLU A 210 -18.33 21.59 -5.95
CA GLU A 210 -17.10 21.08 -6.58
C GLU A 210 -16.49 19.89 -5.79
N ILE A 211 -16.56 19.94 -4.46
CA ILE A 211 -16.17 18.83 -3.59
C ILE A 211 -17.06 17.61 -3.86
N LYS A 212 -18.39 17.80 -3.88
CA LYS A 212 -19.34 16.71 -4.16
C LYS A 212 -19.11 16.10 -5.54
N ASP A 213 -18.93 16.92 -6.58
CA ASP A 213 -18.68 16.45 -7.94
C ASP A 213 -17.35 15.68 -8.02
N SER A 214 -16.31 16.16 -7.33
CA SER A 214 -15.00 15.49 -7.30
C SER A 214 -15.04 14.14 -6.60
N PHE A 215 -15.76 14.03 -5.47
CA PHE A 215 -15.98 12.75 -4.79
C PHE A 215 -16.88 11.81 -5.60
N SER A 216 -17.92 12.32 -6.26
CA SER A 216 -18.76 11.52 -7.19
C SER A 216 -17.92 10.94 -8.31
N LYS A 217 -17.08 11.76 -8.95
CA LYS A 217 -16.16 11.31 -10.00
C LYS A 217 -15.18 10.26 -9.49
N PHE A 218 -14.64 10.43 -8.28
CA PHE A 218 -13.79 9.44 -7.66
C PHE A 218 -14.52 8.10 -7.47
N LEU A 219 -15.76 8.11 -6.95
CA LEU A 219 -16.57 6.90 -6.78
C LEU A 219 -16.84 6.17 -8.08
N LEU A 220 -17.13 6.90 -9.16
CA LEU A 220 -17.34 6.32 -10.50
C LEU A 220 -16.09 5.64 -11.07
N LEU A 221 -14.90 6.11 -10.67
CA LEU A 221 -13.62 5.54 -11.08
C LEU A 221 -13.14 4.41 -10.14
N CYS A 222 -13.80 4.21 -8.99
CA CYS A 222 -13.44 3.14 -8.07
C CYS A 222 -13.70 1.76 -8.70
N PRO A 223 -12.79 0.78 -8.51
CA PRO A 223 -12.96 -0.55 -9.07
C PRO A 223 -14.22 -1.24 -8.52
N THR A 224 -15.13 -1.61 -9.42
CA THR A 224 -16.33 -2.38 -9.13
C THR A 224 -16.15 -3.83 -9.58
N ASP A 225 -15.29 -4.57 -8.88
CA ASP A 225 -15.17 -6.01 -9.14
C ASP A 225 -16.36 -6.75 -8.50
N SER A 226 -17.05 -7.58 -9.28
CA SER A 226 -18.18 -8.40 -8.80
C SER A 226 -17.79 -9.33 -7.65
N LYS A 227 -16.49 -9.62 -7.47
CA LYS A 227 -15.99 -10.49 -6.39
C LYS A 227 -15.66 -9.74 -5.09
N GLU A 228 -15.51 -8.42 -5.11
CA GLU A 228 -15.08 -7.62 -3.97
C GLU A 228 -15.87 -6.30 -3.88
N THR A 229 -17.21 -6.40 -3.80
CA THR A 229 -18.16 -5.28 -3.62
C THR A 229 -17.87 -4.39 -2.40
N ARG A 230 -17.07 -4.89 -1.45
CA ARG A 230 -16.71 -4.22 -0.20
C ARG A 230 -15.94 -2.92 -0.41
N LEU A 231 -15.04 -2.86 -1.40
CA LEU A 231 -14.28 -1.62 -1.66
C LEU A 231 -15.22 -0.49 -2.06
N PHE A 232 -16.11 -0.77 -3.00
CA PHE A 232 -17.08 0.22 -3.49
C PHE A 232 -18.02 0.67 -2.36
N SER A 233 -18.54 -0.26 -1.55
CA SER A 233 -19.37 0.07 -0.39
C SER A 233 -18.66 1.05 0.55
N LEU A 234 -17.43 0.76 0.95
CA LEU A 234 -16.67 1.65 1.85
C LEU A 234 -16.40 3.03 1.23
N CYS A 235 -16.14 3.08 -0.08
CA CYS A 235 -15.99 4.36 -0.78
C CYS A 235 -17.31 5.15 -0.76
N SER A 236 -18.43 4.48 -1.04
CA SER A 236 -19.77 5.08 -1.00
C SER A 236 -20.10 5.59 0.40
N ASP A 237 -19.96 4.74 1.41
CA ASP A 237 -20.25 5.06 2.81
C ASP A 237 -19.44 6.28 3.27
N PHE A 238 -18.14 6.31 2.94
CA PHE A 238 -17.28 7.46 3.23
C PHE A 238 -17.79 8.75 2.55
N ILE A 239 -18.11 8.66 1.26
CA ILE A 239 -18.57 9.81 0.48
C ILE A 239 -19.91 10.33 1.00
N ASP A 240 -20.82 9.45 1.40
CA ASP A 240 -22.09 9.82 2.01
C ASP A 240 -21.86 10.61 3.32
N LYS A 241 -20.88 10.21 4.15
CA LYS A 241 -20.51 10.97 5.35
C LYS A 241 -19.91 12.33 4.99
N VAL A 242 -19.05 12.40 3.98
CA VAL A 242 -18.53 13.68 3.47
C VAL A 242 -19.66 14.57 3.01
N TYR A 243 -20.67 14.05 2.31
CA TYR A 243 -21.81 14.85 1.85
C TYR A 243 -22.63 15.39 3.01
N GLY A 244 -22.88 14.57 4.03
CA GLY A 244 -23.50 15.02 5.28
C GLY A 244 -22.74 16.20 5.89
N LEU A 245 -21.42 16.11 6.01
CA LEU A 245 -20.57 17.17 6.56
C LEU A 245 -20.55 18.43 5.71
N VAL A 246 -20.52 18.31 4.38
CA VAL A 246 -20.55 19.44 3.44
C VAL A 246 -21.83 20.28 3.61
N LEU A 247 -22.95 19.65 3.98
CA LEU A 247 -24.21 20.36 4.21
C LEU A 247 -24.23 21.19 5.51
N THR A 248 -23.29 20.96 6.42
CA THR A 248 -23.23 21.67 7.71
C THR A 248 -22.71 23.11 7.55
N GLU A 249 -23.11 24.00 8.47
CA GLU A 249 -22.62 25.39 8.51
C GLU A 249 -21.13 25.46 8.89
N ASN A 250 -20.67 24.54 9.73
CA ASN A 250 -19.29 24.47 10.22
C ASN A 250 -18.37 23.56 9.38
N PHE A 251 -18.74 23.28 8.13
CA PHE A 251 -17.98 22.41 7.22
C PHE A 251 -16.48 22.74 7.17
N GLN A 252 -16.14 24.03 7.18
CA GLN A 252 -14.75 24.50 7.14
C GLN A 252 -13.90 23.92 8.28
N ASN A 253 -14.49 23.76 9.47
CA ASN A 253 -13.81 23.19 10.64
C ASN A 253 -13.60 21.67 10.52
N LYS A 254 -14.17 21.02 9.50
CA LYS A 254 -14.14 19.57 9.27
C LYS A 254 -13.29 19.17 8.06
N LEU A 255 -12.66 20.12 7.38
CA LEU A 255 -11.87 19.85 6.17
C LEU A 255 -10.66 18.96 6.42
N GLU A 256 -9.92 19.23 7.49
CA GLU A 256 -8.77 18.38 7.86
C GLU A 256 -9.25 16.97 8.23
N ASP A 257 -10.43 16.85 8.86
CA ASP A 257 -10.99 15.55 9.18
C ASP A 257 -11.33 14.73 7.93
N ILE A 258 -11.95 15.38 6.94
CA ILE A 258 -12.28 14.76 5.65
C ILE A 258 -11.00 14.40 4.89
N LYS A 259 -10.00 15.28 4.89
CA LYS A 259 -8.72 15.06 4.22
C LYS A 259 -7.94 13.90 4.83
N GLU A 260 -7.88 13.81 6.15
CA GLU A 260 -7.29 12.67 6.85
C GLU A 260 -8.02 11.38 6.48
N GLY A 261 -9.35 11.38 6.58
CA GLY A 261 -10.13 10.20 6.25
C GLY A 261 -10.02 9.78 4.79
N PHE A 262 -9.92 10.74 3.87
CA PHE A 262 -9.71 10.46 2.46
C PHE A 262 -8.32 9.85 2.21
N ASN A 263 -7.28 10.28 2.93
CA ASN A 263 -5.96 9.65 2.83
C ASN A 263 -5.97 8.20 3.36
N ILE A 264 -6.72 7.92 4.43
CA ILE A 264 -6.90 6.56 4.98
C ILE A 264 -7.67 5.68 3.97
N LEU A 265 -8.76 6.20 3.39
CA LEU A 265 -9.50 5.51 2.33
C LEU A 265 -8.60 5.25 1.11
N TRP A 266 -7.80 6.23 0.70
CA TRP A 266 -6.87 6.11 -0.42
C TRP A 266 -5.81 5.04 -0.19
N ASP A 267 -5.29 4.94 1.04
CA ASP A 267 -4.36 3.88 1.44
C ASP A 267 -4.99 2.48 1.26
N TYR A 268 -6.26 2.31 1.65
CA TYR A 268 -7.00 1.08 1.42
C TYR A 268 -7.24 0.79 -0.08
N VAL A 269 -7.72 1.78 -0.84
CA VAL A 269 -7.96 1.67 -2.30
C VAL A 269 -6.70 1.24 -3.05
N THR A 270 -5.57 1.91 -2.79
CA THR A 270 -4.31 1.60 -3.47
C THR A 270 -3.72 0.27 -3.04
N THR A 271 -3.93 -0.15 -1.79
CA THR A 271 -3.53 -1.49 -1.33
C THR A 271 -4.36 -2.58 -2.01
N TYR A 272 -5.67 -2.36 -2.15
CA TYR A 272 -6.54 -3.26 -2.90
C TYR A 272 -6.08 -3.41 -4.36
N LEU A 273 -5.84 -2.28 -5.04
CA LEU A 273 -5.35 -2.27 -6.42
C LEU A 273 -4.01 -3.00 -6.55
N PHE A 274 -3.07 -2.73 -5.64
CA PHE A 274 -1.79 -3.43 -5.57
C PHE A 274 -1.99 -4.95 -5.55
N PHE A 275 -2.82 -5.45 -4.63
CA PHE A 275 -3.06 -6.91 -4.51
C PHE A 275 -3.80 -7.48 -5.72
N LYS A 276 -4.76 -6.74 -6.28
CA LYS A 276 -5.47 -7.16 -7.50
C LYS A 276 -4.51 -7.32 -8.68
N GLU A 277 -3.60 -6.36 -8.86
CA GLU A 277 -2.70 -6.32 -10.01
C GLU A 277 -1.49 -7.24 -9.86
N ILE A 278 -1.05 -7.55 -8.63
CA ILE A 278 0.07 -8.46 -8.39
C ILE A 278 -0.35 -9.94 -8.45
N ALA A 279 -1.62 -10.27 -8.19
CA ALA A 279 -2.12 -11.64 -8.12
C ALA A 279 -1.77 -12.52 -9.36
N PRO A 280 -1.84 -12.03 -10.61
CA PRO A 280 -1.46 -12.80 -11.79
C PRO A 280 0.01 -13.22 -11.81
N TYR A 281 0.88 -12.51 -11.10
CA TYR A 281 2.33 -12.77 -11.06
C TYR A 281 2.72 -13.75 -9.94
N VAL A 282 1.78 -14.16 -9.10
CA VAL A 282 2.01 -15.10 -8.00
C VAL A 282 2.02 -16.54 -8.52
N ARG A 283 3.10 -17.27 -8.26
CA ARG A 283 3.22 -18.69 -8.65
C ARG A 283 2.09 -19.54 -8.04
N LYS A 284 1.60 -20.53 -8.79
CA LYS A 284 0.50 -21.43 -8.36
C LYS A 284 0.68 -22.02 -6.95
N GLY A 285 1.91 -22.39 -6.57
CA GLY A 285 2.23 -22.95 -5.24
C GLY A 285 2.30 -21.93 -4.09
N LYS A 286 2.11 -20.63 -4.34
CA LYS A 286 2.19 -19.57 -3.34
C LYS A 286 0.87 -18.79 -3.18
N GLN A 287 -0.20 -19.25 -3.83
CA GLN A 287 -1.51 -18.58 -3.85
C GLN A 287 -2.13 -18.49 -2.44
N GLU A 288 -2.07 -19.55 -1.65
CA GLU A 288 -2.59 -19.54 -0.28
C GLU A 288 -1.85 -18.52 0.60
N ILE A 289 -0.51 -18.53 0.58
CA ILE A 289 0.33 -17.55 1.30
C ILE A 289 0.02 -16.12 0.84
N PHE A 290 -0.16 -15.93 -0.46
CA PHE A 290 -0.54 -14.64 -1.03
C PHE A 290 -1.89 -14.15 -0.51
N GLU A 291 -2.92 -14.98 -0.51
CA GLU A 291 -4.24 -14.63 0.01
C GLU A 291 -4.21 -14.33 1.51
N TYR A 292 -3.36 -15.01 2.28
CA TYR A 292 -3.15 -14.67 3.69
C TYR A 292 -2.51 -13.29 3.88
N ILE A 293 -1.46 -12.97 3.13
CA ILE A 293 -0.80 -11.66 3.18
C ILE A 293 -1.78 -10.57 2.73
N LYS A 294 -2.49 -10.78 1.61
CA LYS A 294 -3.55 -9.90 1.10
C LYS A 294 -4.59 -9.63 2.19
N SER A 295 -5.16 -10.70 2.77
CA SER A 295 -6.19 -10.60 3.78
C SER A 295 -5.73 -9.82 5.01
N LEU A 296 -4.53 -10.10 5.52
CA LEU A 296 -3.98 -9.39 6.68
C LEU A 296 -3.85 -7.87 6.43
N GLN A 297 -3.27 -7.49 5.29
CA GLN A 297 -3.08 -6.09 4.93
C GLN A 297 -4.40 -5.37 4.68
N LEU A 298 -5.33 -6.01 3.96
CA LEU A 298 -6.62 -5.42 3.65
C LEU A 298 -7.54 -5.33 4.88
N LEU A 299 -7.53 -6.31 5.78
CA LEU A 299 -8.34 -6.27 7.00
C LEU A 299 -7.89 -5.13 7.93
N SER A 300 -6.59 -4.97 8.14
CA SER A 300 -6.06 -3.88 8.97
C SER A 300 -6.45 -2.51 8.41
N LYS A 301 -6.25 -2.30 7.09
CA LYS A 301 -6.60 -1.03 6.45
C LYS A 301 -8.11 -0.79 6.40
N LYS A 302 -8.91 -1.84 6.18
CA LYS A 302 -10.38 -1.77 6.24
C LYS A 302 -10.85 -1.30 7.61
N SER A 303 -10.31 -1.88 8.68
CA SER A 303 -10.66 -1.49 10.05
C SER A 303 -10.41 0.01 10.29
N ASN A 304 -9.29 0.55 9.80
CA ASN A 304 -8.97 1.97 9.93
C ASN A 304 -9.96 2.85 9.13
N VAL A 305 -10.39 2.40 7.95
CA VAL A 305 -11.40 3.12 7.15
C VAL A 305 -12.75 3.10 7.86
N GLU A 306 -13.18 1.96 8.37
CA GLU A 306 -14.46 1.80 9.09
C GLU A 306 -14.50 2.67 10.35
N GLU A 307 -13.44 2.65 11.15
CA GLU A 307 -13.28 3.54 12.31
C GLU A 307 -13.40 5.01 11.90
N ARG A 308 -12.76 5.38 10.79
CA ARG A 308 -12.80 6.76 10.31
C ARG A 308 -14.17 7.16 9.77
N ILE A 309 -14.87 6.26 9.08
CA ILE A 309 -16.25 6.49 8.64
C ILE A 309 -17.16 6.71 9.85
N ASN A 310 -17.06 5.87 10.89
CA ASN A 310 -17.83 6.03 12.12
C ASN A 310 -17.53 7.35 12.84
N TYR A 311 -16.26 7.76 12.86
CA TYR A 311 -15.88 9.07 13.39
C TYR A 311 -16.55 10.22 12.59
N LEU A 312 -16.45 10.21 11.26
CA LEU A 312 -17.12 11.23 10.44
C LEU A 312 -18.64 11.22 10.62
N ASP A 313 -19.25 10.05 10.81
CA ASP A 313 -20.69 9.93 11.08
C ASP A 313 -21.09 10.61 12.39
N SER A 314 -20.29 10.41 13.45
CA SER A 314 -20.53 11.07 14.74
C SER A 314 -20.49 12.59 14.62
N LEU A 315 -19.64 13.12 13.73
CA LEU A 315 -19.59 14.55 13.44
C LEU A 315 -20.84 15.04 12.70
N VAL A 316 -21.43 14.21 11.83
CA VAL A 316 -22.69 14.52 11.15
C VAL A 316 -23.84 14.56 12.16
N ASP A 317 -23.93 13.59 13.06
CA ASP A 317 -25.04 13.51 14.03
C ASP A 317 -25.01 14.64 15.06
N LEU A 318 -23.82 15.01 15.57
CA LEU A 318 -23.65 16.18 16.45
C LEU A 318 -24.15 17.48 15.81
N THR A 319 -24.08 17.60 14.48
CA THR A 319 -24.60 18.79 13.78
C THR A 319 -26.12 18.78 13.61
N LYS A 320 -26.78 17.61 13.64
CA LYS A 320 -28.25 17.52 13.62
C LYS A 320 -28.86 17.89 14.97
N GLU A 321 -28.22 17.52 16.08
CA GLU A 321 -28.69 17.86 17.43
C GLU A 321 -28.68 19.37 17.72
N ILE A 322 -27.80 20.13 17.04
CA ILE A 322 -27.68 21.59 17.20
C ILE A 322 -28.77 22.35 16.41
N GLN A 323 -29.52 21.69 15.51
CA GLN A 323 -30.55 22.32 14.64
C GLN A 323 -31.99 22.22 15.17
N LEU A 324 -32.22 22.02 16.48
CA LEU A 324 -33.54 22.30 17.04
C LEU A 324 -33.71 23.83 17.13
N PRO A 325 -34.82 24.40 16.61
CA PRO A 325 -35.10 25.83 16.73
C PRO A 325 -34.92 26.31 18.17
N MET A 326 -34.43 27.54 18.35
CA MET A 326 -34.50 28.23 19.65
C MET A 326 -35.75 29.10 19.73
N ASP A 327 -36.86 28.66 19.13
CA ASP A 327 -38.16 29.27 19.39
C ASP A 327 -38.61 28.91 20.81
N ASP A 328 -39.49 29.75 21.37
CA ASP A 328 -39.97 29.61 22.75
C ASP A 328 -40.58 28.22 23.01
N GLU A 329 -41.17 27.62 21.98
CA GLU A 329 -41.78 26.30 22.01
C GLU A 329 -40.74 25.18 22.15
N SER A 330 -39.64 25.26 21.42
CA SER A 330 -38.52 24.32 21.50
C SER A 330 -37.72 24.46 22.81
N VAL A 331 -37.61 25.67 23.36
CA VAL A 331 -37.03 25.91 24.70
C VAL A 331 -37.93 25.29 25.78
N MET A 332 -39.25 25.39 25.62
CA MET A 332 -40.21 24.79 26.54
C MET A 332 -40.16 23.26 26.50
N ILE A 333 -40.04 22.65 25.31
CA ILE A 333 -39.87 21.19 25.15
C ILE A 333 -38.57 20.71 25.81
N ARG A 334 -37.45 21.45 25.66
CA ARG A 334 -36.19 21.10 26.33
C ARG A 334 -36.32 21.14 27.86
N LYS A 335 -37.03 22.14 28.39
CA LYS A 335 -37.27 22.29 29.82
C LYS A 335 -38.08 21.12 30.39
N ILE A 336 -39.13 20.69 29.67
CA ILE A 336 -39.95 19.52 30.04
C ILE A 336 -39.12 18.23 30.02
N LEU A 337 -38.26 18.04 29.01
CA LEU A 337 -37.40 16.85 28.91
C LEU A 337 -36.30 16.82 29.99
N SER A 338 -35.75 17.97 30.38
CA SER A 338 -34.78 18.04 31.49
C SER A 338 -35.43 17.86 32.85
N GLU A 339 -36.65 18.40 33.06
CA GLU A 339 -37.38 18.25 34.32
C GLU A 339 -37.91 16.80 34.50
N GLY A 340 -38.30 16.13 33.42
CA GLY A 340 -38.70 14.71 33.47
C GLY A 340 -37.55 13.71 33.62
N ALA A 341 -36.30 14.11 33.35
CA ALA A 341 -35.12 13.27 33.55
C ALA A 341 -34.50 13.40 34.96
N GLU A 342 -34.94 14.38 35.75
CA GLU A 342 -34.57 14.53 37.17
C GLU A 342 -35.60 13.89 38.13
N GLU A 343 -36.73 13.38 37.60
CA GLU A 343 -37.77 12.69 38.36
C GLU A 343 -37.73 11.14 38.25
N GLU A 344 -36.73 10.55 37.58
CA GLU A 344 -36.32 9.14 37.72
C GLU A 344 -35.00 9.01 38.50
#